data_AF-A0A699TM61-F1
#
_entry.id   AF-A0A699TM61-F1
#
_cell.length_a   1.000
_cell.length_b   1.000
_cell.length_c   1.000
_cell.angle_alpha   90.00
_cell.angle_beta   90.00
_cell.angle_gamma   90.00
#
_symmetry.space_group_name_H-M   'P 1'
#
loop_
_entity.id
_entity.type
_entity.pdbx_description
1 polymer ?
#
loop_
_entity_poly.entity_id
_entity_poly.type
_entity_poly.pdbx_seq_one_letter_code
_entity_poly.pdbx_strand_id
1 'polypeptide(L)'
;PMLAPGRYPQWRSRFLRYVDTRPNGEDLRKCILSGPYKPKTILVYAIEVTDDSPAVPEHTTVETPTNMSPKNKAHFLAEKEAIHLILTGIGDEIYSTVDACQTAQEMWEQ
;
A
#
# COMPACT_ATOMS: atom_id res chain seq x y z
N PRO A 1 15.02 9.26 19.83
CA PRO A 1 14.56 10.57 20.32
C PRO A 1 13.04 10.69 20.16
N MET A 2 12.31 10.72 21.29
CA MET A 2 10.85 10.82 21.36
C MET A 2 10.35 12.07 20.61
N LEU A 3 9.26 11.90 19.85
CA LEU A 3 8.53 13.00 19.25
C LEU A 3 7.60 13.59 20.32
N ALA A 4 8.08 14.61 21.04
CA ALA A 4 7.20 15.38 21.92
C ALA A 4 5.97 15.90 21.14
N PRO A 5 4.77 15.93 21.73
CA PRO A 5 3.57 16.51 21.12
C PRO A 5 3.88 17.93 20.63
N GLY A 6 3.84 18.15 19.31
CA GLY A 6 4.29 19.40 18.67
C GLY A 6 5.47 19.24 17.71
N ARG A 7 6.18 18.10 17.71
CA ARG A 7 7.18 17.78 16.68
C ARG A 7 6.62 17.05 15.48
N TYR A 8 5.32 16.72 15.49
CA TYR A 8 4.69 15.94 14.43
C TYR A 8 4.75 16.62 13.04
N PRO A 9 4.50 17.94 12.89
CA PRO A 9 4.71 18.61 11.59
C PRO A 9 6.17 18.55 11.10
N GLN A 10 7.14 18.65 12.02
CA GLN A 10 8.56 18.54 11.68
C GLN A 10 8.93 17.11 11.28
N TRP A 11 8.39 16.11 11.97
CA TRP A 11 8.56 14.71 11.62
C TRP A 11 7.93 14.41 10.26
N ARG A 12 6.68 14.82 10.01
CA ARG A 12 6.01 14.66 8.70
C ARG A 12 6.85 15.25 7.57
N SER A 13 7.40 16.46 7.76
CA SER A 13 8.28 17.09 6.75
C SER A 13 9.58 16.29 6.51
N ARG A 14 10.23 15.80 7.57
CA ARG A 14 11.44 14.96 7.44
C ARG A 14 11.14 13.61 6.80
N PHE A 15 10.01 13.01 7.15
CA PHE A 15 9.57 11.73 6.63
C PHE A 15 9.27 11.82 5.13
N LEU A 16 8.55 12.85 4.67
CA LEU A 16 8.32 13.05 3.24
C LEU A 16 9.62 13.26 2.47
N ARG A 17 10.56 14.05 3.00
CA ARG A 17 11.89 14.20 2.36
C ARG A 17 12.63 12.87 2.26
N TYR A 18 12.52 12.02 3.28
CA TYR A 18 13.10 10.70 3.23
C TYR A 18 12.43 9.82 2.16
N VAL A 19 11.10 9.82 2.10
CA VAL A 19 10.33 9.13 1.05
C VAL A 19 10.75 9.59 -0.35
N ASP A 20 10.93 10.90 -0.56
CA ASP A 20 11.33 11.47 -1.84
C ASP A 20 12.75 11.02 -2.29
N THR A 21 13.59 10.52 -1.37
CA THR A 21 14.91 9.95 -1.72
C THR A 21 14.89 8.47 -2.10
N ARG A 22 13.76 7.78 -1.90
CA ARG A 22 13.62 6.35 -2.21
C ARG A 22 13.40 6.14 -3.71
N PRO A 23 13.86 5.01 -4.27
CA PRO A 23 13.69 4.70 -5.70
C PRO A 23 12.21 4.56 -6.12
N ASN A 24 11.31 4.21 -5.20
CA ASN A 24 9.86 4.15 -5.36
C ASN A 24 9.13 5.31 -4.63
N GLY A 25 9.84 6.44 -4.41
CA GLY A 25 9.34 7.56 -3.61
C GLY A 25 8.00 8.12 -4.10
N GLU A 26 7.76 8.16 -5.41
CA GLU A 26 6.48 8.61 -5.97
C GLU A 26 5.31 7.70 -5.55
N ASP A 27 5.48 6.39 -5.65
CA ASP A 27 4.45 5.41 -5.26
C ASP A 27 4.20 5.46 -3.75
N LEU A 28 5.27 5.55 -2.94
CA LEU A 28 5.17 5.70 -1.49
C LEU A 28 4.41 6.97 -1.11
N ARG A 29 4.78 8.11 -1.70
CA ARG A 29 4.12 9.40 -1.45
C ARG A 29 2.65 9.37 -1.84
N LYS A 30 2.33 8.70 -2.95
CA LYS A 30 0.96 8.51 -3.39
C LYS A 30 0.15 7.65 -2.41
N CYS A 31 0.73 6.59 -1.86
CA CYS A 31 0.10 5.78 -0.80
C CYS A 31 -0.20 6.61 0.45
N ILE A 32 0.78 7.36 0.93
CA ILE A 32 0.69 8.16 2.16
C ILE A 32 -0.37 9.26 2.03
N LEU A 33 -0.44 9.93 0.88
CA LEU A 33 -1.30 11.11 0.69
C LEU A 33 -2.68 10.80 0.10
N SER A 34 -2.81 9.72 -0.65
CA SER A 34 -4.03 9.41 -1.41
C SER A 34 -4.58 8.01 -1.11
N GLY A 35 -3.89 7.25 -0.28
CA GLY A 35 -4.31 5.92 0.15
C GLY A 35 -3.85 4.78 -0.77
N PRO A 36 -4.17 3.54 -0.37
CA PRO A 36 -3.78 2.35 -1.09
C PRO A 36 -4.46 2.26 -2.46
N TYR A 37 -3.81 1.52 -3.36
CA TYR A 37 -4.49 1.05 -4.57
C TYR A 37 -5.67 0.15 -4.18
N LYS A 38 -6.84 0.39 -4.80
CA LYS A 38 -8.05 -0.43 -4.62
C LYS A 38 -8.11 -1.49 -5.72
N PRO A 39 -7.91 -2.78 -5.42
CA PRO A 39 -8.02 -3.85 -6.40
C PRO A 39 -9.41 -3.87 -7.05
N LYS A 40 -9.46 -4.14 -8.35
CA LYS A 40 -10.74 -4.30 -9.08
C LYS A 40 -11.13 -5.77 -9.17
N THR A 41 -12.41 -6.02 -9.40
CA THR A 41 -12.88 -7.35 -9.78
C THR A 41 -12.64 -7.56 -11.27
N ILE A 42 -11.90 -8.62 -11.62
CA ILE A 42 -11.68 -9.06 -13.00
C ILE A 42 -12.53 -10.27 -13.32
N LEU A 43 -13.04 -10.30 -14.55
CA LEU A 43 -13.76 -11.43 -15.11
C LEU A 43 -12.77 -12.31 -15.86
N VAL A 44 -12.57 -13.54 -15.39
CA VAL A 44 -11.71 -14.52 -16.04
C VAL A 44 -12.59 -15.34 -16.99
N TYR A 45 -12.38 -15.15 -18.29
CA TYR A 45 -13.07 -15.90 -19.33
C TYR A 45 -12.62 -17.36 -19.33
N ALA A 46 -13.56 -18.25 -19.68
CA ALA A 46 -13.27 -19.66 -19.85
C ALA A 46 -12.25 -19.87 -20.98
N ILE A 47 -11.26 -20.73 -20.75
CA ILE A 47 -10.38 -21.23 -21.80
C ILE A 47 -11.08 -22.46 -22.40
N GLU A 48 -11.44 -22.39 -23.68
CA GLU A 48 -11.98 -23.56 -24.38
C GLU A 48 -10.91 -24.64 -24.56
N VAL A 49 -11.34 -25.88 -24.31
CA VAL A 49 -10.53 -27.09 -24.20
C VAL A 49 -9.84 -27.46 -25.52
N THR A 50 -8.58 -27.88 -25.46
CA THR A 50 -7.98 -28.78 -26.46
C THR A 50 -7.77 -30.16 -25.82
N ASP A 51 -8.54 -31.12 -26.34
CA ASP A 51 -8.66 -32.59 -26.15
C ASP A 51 -8.43 -33.29 -24.79
N ASP A 52 -7.69 -32.77 -23.80
CA ASP A 52 -7.30 -33.56 -22.61
C ASP A 52 -7.39 -32.85 -21.24
N SER A 53 -7.97 -31.64 -21.14
CA SER A 53 -7.98 -30.86 -19.88
C SER A 53 -9.38 -30.42 -19.42
N PRO A 54 -9.68 -30.39 -18.10
CA PRO A 54 -11.00 -30.01 -17.60
C PRO A 54 -11.33 -28.55 -17.90
N ALA A 55 -12.54 -28.30 -18.39
CA ALA A 55 -13.05 -26.96 -18.67
C ALA A 55 -13.14 -26.13 -17.37
N VAL A 56 -12.52 -24.94 -17.36
CA VAL A 56 -12.61 -23.98 -16.26
C VAL A 56 -13.76 -23.01 -16.52
N PRO A 57 -14.81 -22.97 -15.69
CA PRO A 57 -15.94 -22.06 -15.88
C PRO A 57 -15.54 -20.59 -15.66
N GLU A 58 -16.29 -19.70 -16.30
CA GLU A 58 -16.17 -18.25 -16.08
C GLU A 58 -16.37 -17.93 -14.60
N HIS A 59 -15.44 -17.18 -14.04
CA HIS A 59 -15.51 -16.76 -12.64
C HIS A 59 -14.94 -15.36 -12.47
N THR A 60 -15.47 -14.65 -11.48
CA THR A 60 -14.97 -13.34 -11.07
C THR A 60 -13.96 -13.52 -9.96
N THR A 61 -12.80 -12.89 -10.11
CA THR A 61 -11.73 -12.92 -9.11
C THR A 61 -11.29 -11.48 -8.82
N VAL A 62 -10.95 -11.18 -7.57
CA VAL A 62 -10.35 -9.89 -7.22
C VAL A 62 -8.93 -9.85 -7.78
N GLU A 63 -8.52 -8.73 -8.38
CA GLU A 63 -7.17 -8.53 -8.88
C GLU A 63 -6.13 -8.89 -7.81
N THR A 64 -5.28 -9.86 -8.14
CA THR A 64 -4.11 -10.21 -7.34
C THR A 64 -2.89 -9.48 -7.91
N PRO A 65 -1.80 -9.30 -7.13
CA PRO A 65 -0.56 -8.68 -7.62
C PRO A 65 0.05 -9.34 -8.86
N THR A 66 -0.36 -10.57 -9.19
CA THR A 66 0.05 -11.30 -10.40
C THR A 66 -0.70 -10.81 -11.64
N ASN A 67 -1.95 -10.37 -11.48
CA ASN A 67 -2.84 -9.95 -12.57
C ASN A 67 -2.94 -8.42 -12.71
N MET A 68 -2.39 -7.66 -11.75
CA MET A 68 -2.34 -6.20 -11.81
C MET A 68 -1.36 -5.70 -12.88
N SER A 69 -1.68 -4.54 -13.47
CA SER A 69 -0.71 -3.81 -14.29
C SER A 69 0.54 -3.48 -13.46
N PRO A 70 1.73 -3.34 -14.09
CA PRO A 70 2.97 -3.02 -13.37
C PRO A 70 2.84 -1.79 -12.46
N LYS A 71 2.12 -0.75 -12.92
CA LYS A 71 1.88 0.47 -12.14
C LYS A 71 0.99 0.24 -10.91
N ASN A 72 -0.11 -0.51 -11.06
CA ASN A 72 -1.00 -0.80 -9.94
C ASN A 72 -0.33 -1.73 -8.93
N LYS A 73 0.47 -2.69 -9.41
CA LYS A 73 1.27 -3.57 -8.58
C LYS A 73 2.30 -2.78 -7.77
N ALA A 74 2.99 -1.82 -8.40
CA ALA A 74 3.95 -0.95 -7.71
C ALA A 74 3.28 -0.15 -6.58
N HIS A 75 2.12 0.48 -6.85
CA HIS A 75 1.33 1.19 -5.84
C HIS A 75 0.90 0.23 -4.71
N PHE A 76 0.35 -0.94 -5.03
CA PHE A 76 -0.05 -1.94 -4.04
C PHE A 76 1.10 -2.41 -3.13
N LEU A 77 2.29 -2.60 -3.69
CA LEU A 77 3.48 -2.98 -2.92
C LEU A 77 4.02 -1.81 -2.07
N ALA A 78 3.97 -0.60 -2.61
CA ALA A 78 4.38 0.61 -1.92
C ALA A 78 3.53 0.87 -0.67
N GLU A 79 2.25 0.49 -0.64
CA GLU A 79 1.40 0.60 0.56
C GLU A 79 2.01 -0.17 1.74
N LYS A 80 2.43 -1.42 1.52
CA LYS A 80 3.01 -2.26 2.57
C LYS A 80 4.31 -1.67 3.10
N GLU A 81 5.13 -1.13 2.20
CA GLU A 81 6.37 -0.46 2.57
C GLU A 81 6.08 0.85 3.33
N ALA A 82 5.10 1.64 2.89
CA ALA A 82 4.71 2.88 3.55
C ALA A 82 4.22 2.63 4.99
N ILE A 83 3.36 1.62 5.21
CA ILE A 83 2.93 1.20 6.54
C ILE A 83 4.15 0.82 7.39
N HIS A 84 5.06 -0.01 6.86
CA HIS A 84 6.27 -0.42 7.57
C HIS A 84 7.18 0.77 7.93
N LEU A 85 7.37 1.71 7.00
CA LEU A 85 8.19 2.91 7.22
C LEU A 85 7.57 3.85 8.25
N ILE A 86 6.24 4.01 8.25
CA ILE A 86 5.53 4.82 9.25
C ILE A 86 5.65 4.16 10.63
N LEU A 87 5.41 2.84 10.74
CA LEU A 87 5.56 2.10 11.99
C LEU A 87 6.99 2.16 12.53
N THR A 88 8.01 1.96 11.69
CA THR A 88 9.42 1.96 12.13
C THR A 88 9.98 3.37 12.35
N GLY A 89 9.42 4.37 11.67
CA GLY A 89 9.85 5.77 11.76
C GLY A 89 9.28 6.53 12.95
N ILE A 90 8.28 5.97 13.63
CA ILE A 90 7.61 6.58 14.77
C ILE A 90 8.01 5.85 16.06
N GLY A 91 8.42 6.58 17.10
CA GLY A 91 8.74 5.99 18.41
C GLY A 91 7.51 5.50 19.17
N ASP A 92 7.74 4.64 20.18
CA ASP A 92 6.73 3.88 20.95
C ASP A 92 5.48 4.66 21.43
N GLU A 93 5.55 5.98 21.63
CA GLU A 93 4.42 6.78 22.14
C GLU A 93 3.27 6.98 21.14
N ILE A 94 3.49 6.85 19.82
CA ILE A 94 2.43 6.98 18.80
C ILE A 94 2.01 5.58 18.28
N TYR A 95 2.73 4.52 18.64
CA TYR A 95 2.40 3.15 18.24
C TYR A 95 0.97 2.79 18.64
N SER A 96 0.55 3.11 19.86
CA SER A 96 -0.82 2.82 20.31
C SER A 96 -1.92 3.60 19.59
N THR A 97 -1.64 4.76 19.00
CA THR A 97 -2.64 5.52 18.23
C THR A 97 -2.74 5.09 16.78
N VAL A 98 -1.65 4.57 16.20
CA VAL A 98 -1.63 4.08 14.81
C VAL A 98 -1.85 2.58 14.67
N ASP A 99 -1.81 1.80 15.75
CA ASP A 99 -2.03 0.33 15.73
C ASP A 99 -3.44 -0.06 15.24
N ALA A 100 -4.43 0.81 15.42
CA ALA A 100 -5.79 0.59 14.90
C ALA A 100 -5.95 0.95 13.42
N CYS A 101 -4.97 1.64 12.81
CA CYS A 101 -5.03 2.07 11.42
C CYS A 101 -4.62 0.91 10.48
N GLN A 102 -5.33 0.76 9.37
CA GLN A 102 -5.10 -0.32 8.40
C GLN A 102 -4.30 0.14 7.19
N THR A 103 -4.29 1.46 6.92
CA THR A 103 -3.65 2.04 5.75
C THR A 103 -2.60 3.08 6.12
N ALA A 104 -1.60 3.26 5.24
CA ALA A 104 -0.58 4.28 5.40
C ALA A 104 -1.19 5.69 5.50
N GLN A 105 -2.30 5.93 4.78
CA GLN A 105 -3.03 7.20 4.84
C GLN A 105 -3.70 7.43 6.20
N GLU A 106 -4.43 6.45 6.74
CA GLU A 106 -5.05 6.58 8.07
C GLU A 106 -4.01 6.83 9.15
N MET A 107 -2.89 6.09 9.10
CA MET A 107 -1.77 6.30 10.01
C MET A 107 -1.16 7.69 9.86
N TRP A 108 -1.10 8.20 8.63
CA TRP A 108 -0.60 9.53 8.33
C TRP A 108 -1.53 10.63 8.77
N GLU A 109 -2.85 10.41 8.86
CA GLU A 109 -3.85 11.42 9.19
C GLU A 109 -4.09 11.61 10.68
N GLN A 110 -3.72 10.61 11.52
CA GLN A 110 -3.64 10.77 12.99
C GLN A 110 -2.75 11.96 13.38
#